data_AF-A0A1Q8TPA3-F1
#
_entry.id   AF-A0A1Q8TPA3-F1
#
_cell.length_a   1.000
_cell.length_b   1.000
_cell.length_c   1.000
_cell.angle_alpha   90.00
_cell.angle_beta   90.00
_cell.angle_gamma   90.00
#
_symmetry.space_group_name_H-M   'P 1'
#
loop_
_entity.id
_entity.type
_entity.pdbx_description
1 polymer ?
#
loop_
_entity_poly.entity_id
_entity_poly.type
_entity_poly.pdbx_seq_one_letter_code
_entity_poly.pdbx_strand_id
1 'polypeptide(L)'
;MSMYLHRSAQTKILRKSGAARCKYCNTPIEWFERYDALKIPLTTEFPTRRIPPKMRWHIERGIAYPGTDASNGYCRIPHPAICPAFDHPGLPPDIQELVQVLAVRMRTAIERGEFTPYVEPVTQEEAENPEPEKTQAVRHVIAYGGTLRIGPCAIEDLQCIARDSQTGQRCENAVCDLSEGRWASVSIDEEQAAGRLGQMVLNLTGGNIWAWQVADFNIAVRWWNQHCHEHHNSPEPDHVPSEFVPFHPLRHDAYILTERPTDYDLAPETEDQVVIHDGPTTRTTCATPSCSNTSVIAYPDTWLCWQCKKLERYRQRIHTRWVNPPDQSP
;
A
#
# COMPACT_ATOMS: atom_id res chain seq x y z
N MET A 1 -24.77 -3.57 49.97
CA MET A 1 -23.37 -3.82 49.56
C MET A 1 -22.49 -2.75 50.18
N SER A 2 -21.62 -3.15 51.11
CA SER A 2 -20.80 -2.23 51.90
C SER A 2 -19.54 -1.81 51.12
N MET A 3 -19.33 -0.49 50.98
CA MET A 3 -18.15 0.12 50.38
C MET A 3 -17.02 0.11 51.41
N TYR A 4 -15.84 -0.42 51.05
CA TYR A 4 -14.67 -0.36 51.91
C TYR A 4 -13.51 0.34 51.21
N LEU A 5 -13.02 1.41 51.84
CA LEU A 5 -11.70 1.97 51.60
C LEU A 5 -10.68 1.13 52.37
N HIS A 6 -9.76 0.49 51.66
CA HIS A 6 -8.63 -0.16 52.32
C HIS A 6 -7.74 0.93 52.94
N ARG A 7 -7.42 0.83 54.24
CA ARG A 7 -6.72 1.88 55.01
C ARG A 7 -5.35 2.30 54.45
N SER A 8 -4.80 1.58 53.48
CA SER A 8 -3.51 1.87 52.82
C SER A 8 -3.62 2.27 51.34
N ALA A 9 -4.82 2.52 50.81
CA ALA A 9 -5.01 2.87 49.40
C ALA A 9 -4.59 4.33 49.13
N GLN A 10 -3.49 4.53 48.40
CA GLN A 10 -3.06 5.83 47.87
C GLN A 10 -3.61 6.13 46.45
N THR A 11 -4.38 5.22 45.88
CA THR A 11 -5.08 5.44 44.60
C THR A 11 -6.27 6.37 44.81
N LYS A 12 -6.31 7.51 44.10
CA LYS A 12 -7.41 8.49 44.15
C LYS A 12 -8.76 7.98 43.59
N ILE A 13 -8.78 6.75 43.07
CA ILE A 13 -9.93 6.14 42.40
C ILE A 13 -10.51 5.07 43.34
N LEU A 14 -11.82 5.17 43.62
CA LEU A 14 -12.54 4.14 44.38
C LEU A 14 -12.42 2.79 43.65
N ARG A 15 -12.22 1.67 44.36
CA ARG A 15 -12.06 0.34 43.73
C ARG A 15 -13.19 -0.01 42.75
N LYS A 16 -14.42 0.47 43.01
CA LYS A 16 -15.58 0.26 42.13
C LYS A 16 -15.46 0.99 40.78
N SER A 17 -14.73 2.09 40.70
CA SER A 17 -14.45 2.82 39.44
C SER A 17 -13.30 2.24 38.62
N GLY A 18 -12.50 1.33 39.17
CA GLY A 18 -11.45 0.61 38.43
C GLY A 18 -11.92 -0.70 37.79
N ALA A 19 -13.03 -1.26 38.28
CA ALA A 19 -13.62 -2.48 37.74
C ALA A 19 -14.41 -2.17 36.46
N ALA A 20 -14.10 -2.90 35.39
CA ALA A 20 -14.79 -2.83 34.12
C ALA A 20 -14.99 -4.26 33.56
N ARG A 21 -15.68 -4.36 32.43
CA ARG A 21 -15.70 -5.59 31.64
C ARG A 21 -15.04 -5.28 30.30
N CYS A 22 -14.26 -6.21 29.79
CA CYS A 22 -13.63 -6.06 28.48
C CYS A 22 -14.73 -5.93 27.42
N LYS A 23 -14.68 -4.86 26.60
CA LYS A 23 -15.67 -4.63 25.55
C LYS A 23 -15.67 -5.71 24.45
N TYR A 24 -14.57 -6.45 24.32
CA TYR A 24 -14.40 -7.48 23.29
C TYR A 24 -14.82 -8.88 23.75
N CYS A 25 -14.64 -9.24 25.03
CA CYS A 25 -14.93 -10.60 25.52
C CYS A 25 -15.76 -10.67 26.81
N ASN A 26 -16.22 -9.52 27.32
CA ASN A 26 -17.00 -9.38 28.56
C ASN A 26 -16.34 -9.91 29.85
N THR A 27 -15.05 -10.26 29.80
CA THR A 27 -14.31 -10.73 30.97
C THR A 27 -14.14 -9.57 31.97
N PRO A 28 -14.39 -9.78 33.27
CA PRO A 28 -14.12 -8.78 34.29
C PRO A 28 -12.63 -8.40 34.31
N ILE A 29 -12.36 -7.10 34.33
CA ILE A 29 -11.02 -6.53 34.39
C ILE A 29 -10.97 -5.42 35.43
N GLU A 30 -9.79 -5.18 35.98
CA GLU A 30 -9.52 -4.06 36.87
C GLU A 30 -8.38 -3.22 36.30
N TRP A 31 -8.59 -1.91 36.19
CA TRP A 31 -7.59 -0.98 35.70
C TRP A 31 -6.68 -0.49 36.83
N PHE A 32 -5.37 -0.59 36.61
CA PHE A 32 -4.33 -0.11 37.53
C PHE A 32 -3.39 0.85 36.82
N GLU A 33 -2.83 1.79 37.57
CA GLU A 33 -1.69 2.59 37.11
C GLU A 33 -0.42 1.74 37.20
N ARG A 34 0.41 1.81 36.17
CA ARG A 34 1.76 1.24 36.12
C ARG A 34 2.77 2.24 36.67
N TYR A 35 3.98 1.75 36.95
CA TYR A 35 5.11 2.59 37.39
C TYR A 35 5.49 3.69 36.37
N ASP A 36 5.14 3.53 35.09
CA ASP A 36 5.35 4.49 34.01
C ASP A 36 4.14 5.43 33.76
N ALA A 37 3.23 5.53 34.74
CA ALA A 37 1.99 6.31 34.68
C ALA A 37 0.97 5.89 33.59
N LEU A 38 1.22 4.78 32.88
CA LEU A 38 0.24 4.18 31.96
C LEU A 38 -0.77 3.34 32.72
N LYS A 39 -1.96 3.13 32.14
CA LYS A 39 -2.96 2.22 32.72
C LYS A 39 -2.83 0.82 32.13
N ILE A 40 -3.03 -0.20 32.96
CA ILE A 40 -3.05 -1.60 32.55
C ILE A 40 -4.32 -2.30 33.05
N PRO A 41 -5.06 -3.00 32.17
CA PRO A 41 -6.18 -3.82 32.58
C PRO A 41 -5.64 -5.18 33.04
N LEU A 42 -5.81 -5.48 34.32
CA LEU A 42 -5.41 -6.74 34.94
C LEU A 42 -6.62 -7.60 35.25
N THR A 43 -6.40 -8.90 35.22
CA THR A 43 -7.38 -9.91 35.63
C THR A 43 -7.55 -9.96 37.15
N THR A 44 -8.47 -10.79 37.60
CA THR A 44 -8.47 -11.32 38.97
C THR A 44 -7.19 -12.10 39.28
N GLU A 45 -6.99 -12.43 40.55
CA GLU A 45 -5.80 -13.12 41.05
C GLU A 45 -5.79 -14.61 40.66
N PHE A 46 -4.58 -15.09 40.34
CA PHE A 46 -4.26 -16.47 39.97
C PHE A 46 -3.10 -16.99 40.81
N PRO A 47 -3.04 -18.30 41.14
CA PRO A 47 -1.88 -18.88 41.81
C PRO A 47 -0.61 -18.74 40.96
N THR A 48 0.43 -18.12 41.53
CA THR A 48 1.70 -17.82 40.84
C THR A 48 2.35 -19.03 40.19
N ARG A 49 2.20 -20.21 40.79
CA ARG A 49 2.84 -21.46 40.35
C ARG A 49 2.40 -21.90 38.95
N ARG A 50 1.20 -21.51 38.51
CA ARG A 50 0.62 -21.88 37.19
C ARG A 50 0.83 -20.83 36.11
N ILE A 51 1.33 -19.65 36.47
CA ILE A 51 1.50 -18.55 35.53
C ILE A 51 2.99 -18.40 35.19
N PRO A 52 3.39 -18.31 33.91
CA PRO A 52 4.78 -18.04 33.54
C PRO A 52 5.28 -16.70 34.10
N PRO A 53 6.52 -16.59 34.61
CA PRO A 53 7.06 -15.35 35.20
C PRO A 53 6.84 -14.09 34.35
N LYS A 54 6.98 -14.20 33.02
CA LYS A 54 6.79 -13.09 32.06
C LYS A 54 5.38 -12.49 32.02
N MET A 55 4.37 -13.22 32.50
CA MET A 55 2.97 -12.80 32.49
C MET A 55 2.46 -12.37 33.86
N ARG A 56 3.30 -12.46 34.89
CA ARG A 56 2.89 -12.18 36.28
C ARG A 56 2.96 -10.69 36.53
N TRP A 57 1.93 -10.20 37.19
CA TRP A 57 1.85 -8.84 37.71
C TRP A 57 1.39 -8.89 39.16
N HIS A 58 1.85 -7.94 39.96
CA HIS A 58 1.38 -7.74 41.32
C HIS A 58 1.03 -6.27 41.55
N ILE A 59 0.26 -6.00 42.59
CA ILE A 59 -0.17 -4.67 42.95
C ILE A 59 0.48 -4.29 44.27
N GLU A 60 1.37 -3.31 44.24
CA GLU A 60 1.94 -2.72 45.45
C GLU A 60 1.41 -1.29 45.60
N ARG A 61 0.75 -1.01 46.72
CA ARG A 61 0.17 0.32 47.04
C ARG A 61 -0.76 0.88 45.94
N GLY A 62 -1.38 0.00 45.16
CA GLY A 62 -2.30 0.35 44.07
C GLY A 62 -1.62 0.64 42.72
N ILE A 63 -0.31 0.45 42.63
CA ILE A 63 0.46 0.52 41.39
C ILE A 63 0.77 -0.92 40.94
N ALA A 64 0.60 -1.18 39.65
CA ALA A 64 0.89 -2.46 39.02
C ALA A 64 2.37 -2.57 38.64
N TYR A 65 3.00 -3.65 39.10
CA TYR A 65 4.39 -3.98 38.80
C TYR A 65 4.49 -5.37 38.16
N PRO A 66 5.42 -5.56 37.20
CA PRO A 66 5.70 -6.89 36.66
C PRO A 66 6.31 -7.80 37.74
N GLY A 67 6.09 -9.10 37.61
CA GLY A 67 6.56 -10.13 38.55
C GLY A 67 5.55 -10.50 39.62
N THR A 68 6.05 -10.98 40.75
CA THR A 68 5.24 -11.51 41.86
C THR A 68 5.56 -10.76 43.13
N ASP A 69 4.54 -10.51 43.95
CA ASP A 69 4.76 -10.10 45.32
C ASP A 69 5.38 -11.28 46.10
N ALA A 70 6.43 -11.01 46.86
CA ALA A 70 7.11 -12.02 47.67
C ALA A 70 6.21 -12.57 48.81
N SER A 71 5.18 -11.83 49.20
CA SER A 71 4.35 -12.12 50.37
C SER A 71 3.11 -12.98 50.06
N ASN A 72 2.63 -12.96 48.83
CA ASN A 72 1.32 -13.50 48.47
C ASN A 72 1.51 -14.38 47.23
N GLY A 73 1.28 -15.70 47.35
CA GLY A 73 1.50 -16.70 46.29
C GLY A 73 0.57 -16.59 45.07
N TYR A 74 0.08 -15.37 44.79
CA TYR A 74 -0.85 -15.00 43.75
C TYR A 74 -0.25 -13.90 42.87
N CYS A 75 -0.63 -13.91 41.60
CA CYS A 75 -0.34 -12.86 40.65
C CYS A 75 -1.57 -12.56 39.79
N ARG A 76 -1.52 -11.45 39.06
CA ARG A 76 -2.50 -11.08 38.05
C ARG A 76 -1.85 -11.14 36.67
N ILE A 77 -2.68 -11.16 35.63
CA ILE A 77 -2.24 -11.24 34.24
C ILE A 77 -2.81 -10.03 33.48
N PRO A 78 -2.06 -9.41 32.56
CA PRO A 78 -2.63 -8.41 31.65
C PRO A 78 -3.73 -9.06 30.82
N HIS A 79 -4.94 -8.52 30.89
CA HIS A 79 -6.07 -9.10 30.17
C HIS A 79 -5.84 -9.21 28.66
N PRO A 80 -5.20 -8.24 27.96
CA PRO A 80 -4.88 -8.37 26.55
C PRO A 80 -4.05 -9.61 26.20
N ALA A 81 -3.25 -10.13 27.14
CA ALA A 81 -2.43 -11.33 26.91
C ALA A 81 -3.21 -12.65 27.03
N ILE A 82 -4.47 -12.60 27.46
CA ILE A 82 -5.34 -13.79 27.63
C ILE A 82 -6.78 -13.55 27.14
N CYS A 83 -7.02 -12.45 26.44
CA CYS A 83 -8.37 -12.09 26.00
C CYS A 83 -8.77 -13.01 24.85
N PRO A 84 -9.87 -13.77 24.95
CA PRO A 84 -10.27 -14.73 23.91
C PRO A 84 -10.75 -14.07 22.61
N ALA A 85 -10.88 -12.74 22.57
CA ALA A 85 -11.21 -12.00 21.37
C ALA A 85 -9.99 -11.66 20.49
N PHE A 86 -8.78 -12.04 20.92
CA PHE A 86 -7.54 -11.86 20.16
C PHE A 86 -6.81 -13.21 20.05
N ASP A 87 -6.04 -13.38 18.98
CA ASP A 87 -5.15 -14.53 18.82
C ASP A 87 -3.85 -14.35 19.60
N HIS A 88 -3.37 -15.44 20.20
CA HIS A 88 -2.17 -15.46 21.03
C HIS A 88 -1.19 -16.55 20.58
N PRO A 89 -0.37 -16.30 19.55
CA PRO A 89 0.59 -17.29 19.07
C PRO A 89 1.65 -17.58 20.14
N GLY A 90 1.95 -18.86 20.38
CA GLY A 90 3.03 -19.28 21.28
C GLY A 90 2.74 -19.12 22.79
N LEU A 91 1.47 -19.13 23.20
CA LEU A 91 1.14 -19.21 24.62
C LEU A 91 1.57 -20.57 25.22
N PRO A 92 2.08 -20.58 26.47
CA PRO A 92 2.27 -21.82 27.20
C PRO A 92 0.95 -22.58 27.38
N PRO A 93 0.95 -23.92 27.41
CA PRO A 93 -0.27 -24.75 27.47
C PRO A 93 -1.24 -24.36 28.59
N ASP A 94 -0.73 -24.12 29.80
CA ASP A 94 -1.54 -23.72 30.96
C ASP A 94 -2.30 -22.40 30.74
N ILE A 95 -1.71 -21.47 29.98
CA ILE A 95 -2.34 -20.18 29.65
C ILE A 95 -3.30 -20.34 28.48
N GLN A 96 -3.00 -21.23 27.54
CA GLN A 96 -3.89 -21.56 26.44
C GLN A 96 -5.19 -22.19 26.95
N GLU A 97 -5.14 -23.07 27.95
CA GLU A 97 -6.33 -23.62 28.62
C GLU A 97 -7.19 -22.51 29.24
N LEU A 98 -6.55 -21.53 29.90
CA LEU A 98 -7.26 -20.37 30.45
C LEU A 98 -7.98 -19.57 29.35
N VAL A 99 -7.31 -19.30 28.23
CA VAL A 99 -7.92 -18.59 27.07
C VAL A 99 -9.10 -19.38 26.53
N GLN A 100 -9.00 -20.71 26.41
CA GLN A 100 -10.10 -21.57 25.96
C GLN A 100 -11.30 -21.50 26.90
N VAL A 101 -11.09 -21.54 28.23
CA VAL A 101 -12.16 -21.38 29.21
C VAL A 101 -12.84 -20.01 29.08
N LEU A 102 -12.07 -18.95 28.87
CA LEU A 102 -12.63 -17.62 28.63
C LEU A 102 -13.40 -17.55 27.30
N ALA A 103 -12.92 -18.21 26.25
CA ALA A 103 -13.59 -18.29 24.96
C ALA A 103 -14.95 -19.00 25.05
N VAL A 104 -15.03 -20.11 25.79
CA VAL A 104 -16.30 -20.80 26.05
C VAL A 104 -17.27 -19.87 26.79
N ARG A 105 -16.81 -19.17 27.83
CA ARG A 105 -17.65 -18.21 28.57
C ARG A 105 -18.14 -17.06 27.70
N MET A 106 -17.27 -16.51 26.86
CA MET A 106 -17.62 -15.47 25.90
C MET A 106 -18.71 -15.99 24.95
N ARG A 107 -18.53 -17.17 24.36
CA ARG A 107 -19.52 -17.76 23.44
C ARG A 107 -20.86 -18.01 24.12
N THR A 108 -20.87 -18.59 25.32
CA THR A 108 -22.10 -18.81 26.09
C THR A 108 -22.82 -17.49 26.43
N ALA A 109 -22.08 -16.42 26.74
CA ALA A 109 -22.69 -15.11 26.99
C ALA A 109 -23.31 -14.50 25.71
N ILE A 110 -22.69 -14.72 24.55
CA ILE A 110 -23.23 -14.31 23.25
C ILE A 110 -24.51 -15.09 22.93
N GLU A 111 -24.48 -16.41 23.05
CA GLU A 111 -25.62 -17.29 22.77
C GLU A 111 -26.84 -16.98 23.66
N ARG A 112 -26.62 -16.51 24.89
CA ARG A 112 -27.68 -16.08 25.82
C ARG A 112 -28.17 -14.65 25.60
N GLY A 113 -27.55 -13.88 24.70
CA GLY A 113 -27.83 -12.47 24.52
C GLY A 113 -27.39 -11.58 25.68
N GLU A 114 -26.55 -12.07 26.60
CA GLU A 114 -26.00 -11.31 27.72
C GLU A 114 -24.84 -10.39 27.30
N PHE A 115 -24.27 -10.64 26.12
CA PHE A 115 -23.13 -9.92 25.60
C PHE A 115 -23.16 -9.84 24.07
N THR A 116 -23.00 -8.63 23.56
CA THR A 116 -22.70 -8.39 22.14
C THR A 116 -21.27 -7.89 22.04
N PRO A 117 -20.37 -8.61 21.35
CA PRO A 117 -18.99 -8.17 21.16
C PRO A 117 -18.96 -6.79 20.51
N TYR A 118 -18.12 -5.91 21.05
CA TYR A 118 -17.83 -4.66 20.38
C TYR A 118 -17.11 -4.94 19.07
N VAL A 119 -17.75 -4.58 17.96
CA VAL A 119 -17.13 -4.49 16.65
C VAL A 119 -16.76 -3.03 16.45
N GLU A 120 -15.49 -2.79 16.11
CA GLU A 120 -15.04 -1.43 15.80
C GLU A 120 -15.82 -0.94 14.57
N PRO A 121 -16.46 0.24 14.64
CA PRO A 121 -17.22 0.74 13.51
C PRO A 121 -16.28 0.96 12.34
N VAL A 122 -16.65 0.38 11.20
CA VAL A 122 -15.99 0.60 9.92
C VAL A 122 -16.00 2.11 9.65
N THR A 123 -14.83 2.65 9.31
CA THR A 123 -14.72 4.07 8.93
C THR A 123 -15.51 4.33 7.64
N GLN A 124 -15.92 5.58 7.40
CA GLN A 124 -16.65 5.92 6.17
C GLN A 124 -15.86 5.54 4.92
N GLU A 125 -14.55 5.78 4.93
CA GLU A 125 -13.64 5.43 3.84
C GLU A 125 -13.59 3.91 3.55
N GLU A 126 -13.56 3.09 4.60
CA GLU A 126 -13.60 1.63 4.49
C GLU A 126 -14.96 1.11 3.99
N ALA A 127 -16.05 1.77 4.36
CA ALA A 127 -17.38 1.42 3.88
C ALA A 127 -17.57 1.79 2.40
N GLU A 128 -16.98 2.90 1.95
CA GLU A 128 -16.99 3.33 0.55
C GLU A 128 -16.05 2.48 -0.32
N ASN A 129 -15.00 1.90 0.26
CA ASN A 129 -14.00 1.09 -0.43
C ASN A 129 -13.81 -0.26 0.28
N PRO A 130 -14.80 -1.18 0.17
CA PRO A 130 -14.72 -2.48 0.82
C PRO A 130 -13.59 -3.33 0.23
N GLU A 131 -12.94 -4.16 1.06
CA GLU A 131 -12.00 -5.19 0.55
C GLU A 131 -12.72 -6.12 -0.44
N PRO A 132 -12.02 -6.60 -1.49
CA PRO A 132 -12.60 -7.62 -2.36
C PRO A 132 -12.84 -8.92 -1.59
N GLU A 133 -13.89 -9.66 -1.97
CA GLU A 133 -14.29 -10.90 -1.28
C GLU A 133 -13.21 -11.98 -1.29
N LYS A 134 -12.36 -11.97 -2.32
CA LYS A 134 -11.27 -12.93 -2.51
C LYS A 134 -9.95 -12.17 -2.58
N THR A 135 -9.17 -12.29 -1.52
CA THR A 135 -7.78 -11.79 -1.46
C THR A 135 -6.82 -12.96 -1.27
N GLN A 136 -5.61 -12.78 -1.78
CA GLN A 136 -4.51 -13.72 -1.55
C GLN A 136 -3.63 -13.25 -0.40
N ALA A 137 -2.79 -14.17 0.10
CA ALA A 137 -1.84 -13.88 1.17
C ALA A 137 -0.76 -12.86 0.75
N VAL A 138 -0.44 -12.81 -0.54
CA VAL A 138 0.46 -11.81 -1.12
C VAL A 138 -0.38 -10.85 -1.96
N ARG A 139 -0.21 -9.55 -1.72
CA ARG A 139 -0.89 -8.48 -2.45
C ARG A 139 0.12 -7.38 -2.74
N HIS A 140 0.10 -6.86 -3.96
CA HIS A 140 1.02 -5.80 -4.36
C HIS A 140 0.32 -4.46 -4.49
N VAL A 141 1.06 -3.42 -4.11
CA VAL A 141 0.65 -2.03 -4.25
C VAL A 141 1.11 -1.51 -5.61
N ILE A 142 0.22 -0.82 -6.30
CA ILE A 142 0.46 -0.15 -7.58
C ILE A 142 0.45 1.35 -7.36
N ALA A 143 1.44 2.03 -7.93
CA ALA A 143 1.65 3.46 -7.80
C ALA A 143 1.57 4.16 -9.16
N TYR A 144 0.81 5.25 -9.23
CA TYR A 144 0.89 6.22 -10.32
C TYR A 144 0.57 7.63 -9.83
N GLY A 145 1.44 8.60 -10.13
CA GLY A 145 1.20 10.02 -9.82
C GLY A 145 0.88 10.30 -8.35
N GLY A 146 1.49 9.53 -7.42
CA GLY A 146 1.23 9.62 -5.98
C GLY A 146 -0.04 8.89 -5.51
N THR A 147 -0.85 8.36 -6.42
CA THR A 147 -1.99 7.49 -6.07
C THR A 147 -1.51 6.07 -5.86
N LEU A 148 -1.81 5.50 -4.69
CA LEU A 148 -1.50 4.12 -4.34
C LEU A 148 -2.79 3.30 -4.30
N ARG A 149 -2.80 2.15 -4.98
CA ARG A 149 -3.89 1.17 -4.92
C ARG A 149 -3.33 -0.22 -4.67
N ILE A 150 -4.08 -1.06 -3.97
CA ILE A 150 -3.70 -2.44 -3.71
C ILE A 150 -4.68 -3.39 -4.42
N GLY A 151 -4.13 -4.37 -5.14
CA GLY A 151 -4.91 -5.39 -5.84
C GLY A 151 -5.29 -6.57 -4.93
N PRO A 152 -6.10 -7.52 -5.43
CA PRO A 152 -6.50 -8.71 -4.67
C PRO A 152 -5.36 -9.74 -4.48
N CYS A 153 -4.29 -9.65 -5.27
CA CYS A 153 -3.18 -10.60 -5.32
C CYS A 153 -1.86 -9.93 -5.71
N ALA A 154 -0.81 -10.73 -5.90
CA ALA A 154 0.43 -10.30 -6.55
C ALA A 154 0.15 -9.81 -7.99
N ILE A 155 1.05 -8.99 -8.56
CA ILE A 155 0.78 -8.32 -9.84
C ILE A 155 0.69 -9.32 -10.99
N GLU A 156 1.55 -10.34 -10.99
CA GLU A 156 1.63 -11.42 -11.97
C GLU A 156 0.38 -12.31 -11.97
N ASP A 157 -0.30 -12.42 -10.84
CA ASP A 157 -1.51 -13.23 -10.67
C ASP A 157 -2.79 -12.40 -10.91
N LEU A 158 -2.65 -11.12 -11.28
CA LEU A 158 -3.76 -10.21 -11.48
C LEU A 158 -4.52 -10.57 -12.76
N GLN A 159 -5.73 -11.10 -12.58
CA GLN A 159 -6.60 -11.52 -13.69
C GLN A 159 -7.54 -10.40 -14.14
N CYS A 160 -7.81 -10.35 -15.44
CA CYS A 160 -8.76 -9.41 -16.01
C CYS A 160 -10.17 -9.60 -15.43
N ILE A 161 -10.89 -8.51 -15.18
CA ILE A 161 -12.28 -8.57 -14.68
C ILE A 161 -13.32 -8.62 -15.79
N ALA A 162 -12.93 -8.32 -17.03
CA ALA A 162 -13.84 -8.30 -18.16
C ALA A 162 -14.46 -9.69 -18.40
N ARG A 163 -15.68 -9.70 -18.95
CA ARG A 163 -16.32 -10.92 -19.40
C ARG A 163 -15.76 -11.31 -20.77
N ASP A 164 -15.31 -12.55 -20.88
CA ASP A 164 -14.93 -13.13 -22.16
C ASP A 164 -16.18 -13.38 -23.01
N SER A 165 -16.19 -12.85 -24.23
CA SER A 165 -17.34 -12.94 -25.15
C SER A 165 -17.60 -14.35 -25.68
N GLN A 166 -16.59 -15.22 -25.72
CA GLN A 166 -16.70 -16.60 -26.21
C GLN A 166 -17.19 -17.55 -25.11
N THR A 167 -16.62 -17.44 -23.90
CA THR A 167 -16.93 -18.36 -22.80
C THR A 167 -18.05 -17.83 -21.88
N GLY A 168 -18.28 -16.52 -21.90
CA GLY A 168 -19.18 -15.84 -20.98
C GLY A 168 -18.70 -15.84 -19.54
N GLN A 169 -17.48 -16.30 -19.26
CA GLN A 169 -16.84 -16.33 -17.95
C GLN A 169 -15.91 -15.13 -17.75
N ARG A 170 -15.31 -15.01 -16.57
CA ARG A 170 -14.22 -14.05 -16.34
C ARG A 170 -13.06 -14.34 -17.28
N CYS A 171 -12.51 -13.30 -17.90
CA CYS A 171 -11.33 -13.41 -18.73
C CYS A 171 -10.14 -13.95 -17.94
N GLU A 172 -9.49 -14.99 -18.47
CA GLU A 172 -8.34 -15.63 -17.82
C GLU A 172 -7.00 -14.91 -18.09
N ASN A 173 -7.00 -13.91 -18.98
CA ASN A 173 -5.80 -13.17 -19.34
C ASN A 173 -5.30 -12.32 -18.17
N ALA A 174 -3.97 -12.28 -18.01
CA ALA A 174 -3.30 -11.43 -17.05
C ALA A 174 -3.47 -9.94 -17.40
N VAL A 175 -3.63 -9.12 -16.37
CA VAL A 175 -3.59 -7.65 -16.49
C VAL A 175 -2.13 -7.19 -16.56
N CYS A 176 -1.25 -7.87 -15.84
CA CYS A 176 0.14 -7.48 -15.70
C CYS A 176 0.93 -7.71 -16.99
N ASP A 177 1.63 -6.64 -17.37
CA ASP A 177 2.71 -6.64 -18.33
C ASP A 177 3.93 -6.02 -17.64
N LEU A 178 4.97 -6.81 -17.42
CA LEU A 178 6.14 -6.38 -16.66
C LEU A 178 6.93 -5.25 -17.37
N SER A 179 6.72 -5.05 -18.67
CA SER A 179 7.35 -3.95 -19.42
C SER A 179 6.72 -2.58 -19.14
N GLU A 180 5.52 -2.56 -18.56
CA GLU A 180 4.73 -1.35 -18.35
C GLU A 180 5.00 -0.65 -17.01
N GLY A 181 5.93 -1.17 -16.23
CA GLY A 181 6.26 -0.61 -14.94
C GLY A 181 7.56 -1.14 -14.39
N ARG A 182 7.82 -0.77 -13.15
CA ARG A 182 8.97 -1.25 -12.39
C ARG A 182 8.70 -1.13 -10.91
N TRP A 183 9.38 -1.94 -10.11
CA TRP A 183 9.44 -1.73 -8.68
C TRP A 183 10.15 -0.42 -8.36
N ALA A 184 9.49 0.46 -7.60
CA ALA A 184 10.02 1.71 -7.12
C ALA A 184 9.72 1.91 -5.63
N SER A 185 10.62 2.61 -4.95
CA SER A 185 10.37 3.09 -3.59
C SER A 185 9.46 4.31 -3.67
N VAL A 186 8.28 4.25 -3.07
CA VAL A 186 7.25 5.30 -3.08
C VAL A 186 6.92 5.72 -1.66
N SER A 187 6.73 7.02 -1.44
CA SER A 187 6.40 7.56 -0.13
C SER A 187 4.99 7.19 0.31
N ILE A 188 4.84 6.83 1.58
CA ILE A 188 3.54 6.74 2.24
C ILE A 188 3.08 8.14 2.66
N ASP A 189 1.79 8.42 2.56
CA ASP A 189 1.20 9.62 3.16
C ASP A 189 1.26 9.55 4.70
N GLU A 190 2.03 10.44 5.31
CA GLU A 190 2.20 10.51 6.77
C GLU A 190 0.89 10.85 7.50
N GLU A 191 -0.04 11.55 6.85
CA GLU A 191 -1.34 11.88 7.46
C GLU A 191 -2.19 10.62 7.65
N GLN A 192 -2.13 9.69 6.70
CA GLN A 192 -2.78 8.38 6.78
C GLN A 192 -2.10 7.44 7.81
N ALA A 193 -0.85 7.74 8.18
CA ALA A 193 -0.07 7.04 9.18
C ALA A 193 -0.02 7.79 10.53
N ALA A 194 -1.07 8.57 10.85
CA ALA A 194 -1.17 9.25 12.13
C ALA A 194 -1.30 8.26 13.33
N GLY A 195 -0.80 8.70 14.49
CA GLY A 195 -0.91 7.95 15.74
C GLY A 195 0.14 6.84 15.90
N ARG A 196 0.03 6.08 17.00
CA ARG A 196 1.08 5.15 17.42
C ARG A 196 1.33 4.01 16.42
N LEU A 197 0.27 3.45 15.83
CA LEU A 197 0.38 2.36 14.87
C LEU A 197 1.06 2.84 13.58
N GLY A 198 0.68 4.01 13.07
CA GLY A 198 1.34 4.56 11.89
C GLY A 198 2.77 4.98 12.13
N GLN A 199 3.12 5.47 13.32
CA GLN A 199 4.52 5.67 13.70
C GLN A 199 5.31 4.35 13.70
N MET A 200 4.72 3.21 14.05
CA MET A 200 5.40 1.91 13.93
C MET A 200 5.64 1.54 12.45
N VAL A 201 4.63 1.73 11.59
CA VAL A 201 4.75 1.50 10.15
C VAL A 201 5.83 2.41 9.55
N LEU A 202 5.79 3.71 9.82
CA LEU A 202 6.78 4.68 9.32
C LEU A 202 8.20 4.37 9.80
N ASN A 203 8.36 3.93 11.05
CA ASN A 203 9.68 3.52 11.56
C ASN A 203 10.20 2.23 10.88
N LEU A 204 9.30 1.29 10.57
CA LEU A 204 9.66 0.06 9.85
C LEU A 204 10.06 0.35 8.39
N THR A 205 9.35 1.27 7.73
CA THR A 205 9.48 1.56 6.30
C THR A 205 10.41 2.72 5.99
N GLY A 206 10.79 3.53 6.98
CA GLY A 206 11.45 4.82 6.75
C GLY A 206 10.57 5.78 5.93
N GLY A 207 9.25 5.63 6.00
CA GLY A 207 8.27 6.42 5.24
C GLY A 207 8.11 6.01 3.77
N ASN A 208 8.78 4.96 3.30
CA ASN A 208 8.70 4.52 1.91
C ASN A 208 8.45 3.02 1.78
N ILE A 209 7.68 2.63 0.77
CA ILE A 209 7.39 1.22 0.47
C ILE A 209 7.78 0.88 -0.96
N TRP A 210 8.06 -0.40 -1.21
CA TRP A 210 8.18 -0.89 -2.58
C TRP A 210 6.80 -1.12 -3.18
N ALA A 211 6.53 -0.40 -4.27
CA ALA A 211 5.30 -0.52 -5.05
C ALA A 211 5.63 -0.67 -6.53
N TRP A 212 4.71 -1.28 -7.29
CA TRP A 212 4.80 -1.36 -8.74
C TRP A 212 4.41 -0.01 -9.35
N GLN A 213 5.40 0.74 -9.82
CA GLN A 213 5.23 2.03 -10.46
C GLN A 213 4.98 1.83 -11.95
N VAL A 214 3.75 2.07 -12.39
CA VAL A 214 3.39 2.03 -13.81
C VAL A 214 3.93 3.25 -14.56
N ALA A 215 4.25 3.07 -15.84
CA ALA A 215 5.03 4.02 -16.64
C ALA A 215 4.23 5.25 -17.08
N ASP A 216 2.95 5.09 -17.42
CA ASP A 216 2.09 6.20 -17.88
C ASP A 216 0.65 6.11 -17.38
N PHE A 217 -0.11 7.18 -17.62
CA PHE A 217 -1.48 7.32 -17.15
C PHE A 217 -2.46 6.35 -17.80
N ASN A 218 -2.32 6.05 -19.10
CA ASN A 218 -3.23 5.15 -19.79
C ASN A 218 -3.04 3.72 -19.30
N ILE A 219 -1.78 3.32 -19.07
CA ILE A 219 -1.44 2.08 -18.39
C ILE A 219 -2.05 2.05 -16.99
N ALA A 220 -1.89 3.13 -16.20
CA ALA A 220 -2.46 3.21 -14.85
C ALA A 220 -3.99 3.02 -14.85
N VAL A 221 -4.70 3.69 -15.76
CA VAL A 221 -6.15 3.55 -15.91
C VAL A 221 -6.53 2.12 -16.31
N ARG A 222 -5.81 1.49 -17.24
CA ARG A 222 -6.04 0.10 -17.64
C ARG A 222 -5.88 -0.85 -16.45
N TRP A 223 -4.80 -0.69 -15.68
CA TRP A 223 -4.53 -1.52 -14.50
C TRP A 223 -5.57 -1.28 -13.40
N TRP A 224 -5.95 -0.03 -13.12
CA TRP A 224 -6.98 0.28 -12.11
C TRP A 224 -8.38 -0.22 -12.49
N ASN A 225 -8.69 -0.25 -13.78
CA ASN A 225 -9.88 -0.92 -14.32
C ASN A 225 -9.70 -2.44 -14.40
N GLN A 226 -8.51 -2.96 -14.10
CA GLN A 226 -8.18 -4.39 -14.08
C GLN A 226 -8.50 -5.09 -15.42
N HIS A 227 -8.16 -4.41 -16.51
CA HIS A 227 -8.35 -4.92 -17.87
C HIS A 227 -7.04 -5.40 -18.49
N CYS A 228 -7.05 -6.54 -19.17
CA CYS A 228 -5.92 -6.96 -20.01
C CYS A 228 -5.85 -6.13 -21.30
N HIS A 229 -4.78 -6.30 -22.07
CA HIS A 229 -4.57 -5.60 -23.34
C HIS A 229 -5.72 -5.78 -24.33
N GLU A 230 -6.33 -6.96 -24.39
CA GLU A 230 -7.45 -7.25 -25.28
C GLU A 230 -8.75 -6.54 -24.86
N HIS A 231 -8.93 -6.34 -23.55
CA HIS A 231 -10.16 -5.79 -22.98
C HIS A 231 -10.09 -4.29 -22.64
N HIS A 232 -8.92 -3.66 -22.72
CA HIS A 232 -8.73 -2.25 -22.34
C HIS A 232 -9.70 -1.27 -23.03
N ASN A 233 -10.05 -1.53 -24.29
CA ASN A 233 -11.00 -0.73 -25.07
C ASN A 233 -12.22 -1.54 -25.52
N SER A 234 -12.46 -2.68 -24.87
CA SER A 234 -13.58 -3.55 -25.22
C SER A 234 -14.90 -2.97 -24.73
N PRO A 235 -15.99 -3.08 -25.50
CA PRO A 235 -17.33 -2.76 -25.02
C PRO A 235 -17.93 -3.87 -24.12
N GLU A 236 -17.23 -5.00 -23.95
CA GLU A 236 -17.71 -6.10 -23.11
C GLU A 236 -17.86 -5.67 -21.65
N PRO A 237 -18.93 -6.08 -20.96
CA PRO A 237 -19.15 -5.72 -19.57
C PRO A 237 -18.17 -6.46 -18.65
N ASP A 238 -17.91 -5.88 -17.49
CA ASP A 238 -17.14 -6.54 -16.44
C ASP A 238 -17.92 -7.72 -15.84
N HIS A 239 -17.23 -8.83 -15.61
CA HIS A 239 -17.77 -10.02 -14.96
C HIS A 239 -17.88 -9.83 -13.43
N VAL A 240 -16.94 -9.09 -12.84
CA VAL A 240 -16.90 -8.71 -11.42
C VAL A 240 -16.54 -7.23 -11.30
N PRO A 241 -16.95 -6.53 -10.21
CA PRO A 241 -16.46 -5.18 -9.95
C PRO A 241 -14.93 -5.15 -9.81
N SER A 242 -14.31 -3.99 -10.04
CA SER A 242 -12.87 -3.80 -9.81
C SER A 242 -12.49 -4.19 -8.38
N GLU A 243 -11.45 -5.01 -8.27
CA GLU A 243 -10.96 -5.55 -6.99
C GLU A 243 -9.86 -4.66 -6.39
N PHE A 244 -9.52 -3.55 -7.07
CA PHE A 244 -8.58 -2.56 -6.57
C PHE A 244 -9.24 -1.63 -5.55
N VAL A 245 -8.58 -1.49 -4.41
CA VAL A 245 -8.96 -0.52 -3.37
C VAL A 245 -7.84 0.50 -3.16
N PRO A 246 -8.16 1.73 -2.69
CA PRO A 246 -7.14 2.69 -2.25
C PRO A 246 -6.24 2.05 -1.18
N PHE A 247 -4.93 2.24 -1.32
CA PHE A 247 -3.99 1.73 -0.33
C PHE A 247 -3.99 2.65 0.91
N HIS A 248 -4.37 2.09 2.06
CA HIS A 248 -4.21 2.71 3.37
C HIS A 248 -3.15 1.98 4.22
N PRO A 249 -2.09 2.64 4.74
CA PRO A 249 -0.94 2.00 5.39
C PRO A 249 -1.27 1.19 6.64
N LEU A 250 -2.28 1.62 7.41
CA LEU A 250 -2.71 0.91 8.64
C LEU A 250 -3.64 -0.26 8.37
N ARG A 251 -4.33 -0.24 7.22
CA ARG A 251 -5.29 -1.29 6.83
C ARG A 251 -4.59 -2.42 6.07
N HIS A 252 -3.52 -2.07 5.36
CA HIS A 252 -2.76 -2.98 4.51
C HIS A 252 -1.31 -3.17 5.02
N ASP A 253 -1.08 -3.00 6.32
CA ASP A 253 0.26 -3.09 6.93
C ASP A 253 0.92 -4.45 6.66
N ALA A 254 0.14 -5.52 6.65
CA ALA A 254 0.59 -6.87 6.33
C ALA A 254 1.12 -7.05 4.89
N TYR A 255 0.78 -6.14 3.97
CA TYR A 255 1.17 -6.20 2.56
C TYR A 255 2.23 -5.15 2.21
N ILE A 256 2.78 -4.47 3.21
CA ILE A 256 3.85 -3.51 3.01
C ILE A 256 5.15 -4.25 2.70
N LEU A 257 5.71 -3.95 1.53
CA LEU A 257 7.02 -4.45 1.11
C LEU A 257 8.12 -3.47 1.54
N THR A 258 8.96 -3.89 2.48
CA THR A 258 10.14 -3.13 2.94
C THR A 258 11.37 -3.39 2.07
N GLU A 259 11.38 -4.49 1.32
CA GLU A 259 12.46 -4.88 0.42
C GLU A 259 11.93 -5.01 -1.01
N ARG A 260 12.78 -4.72 -2.00
CA ARG A 260 12.43 -4.82 -3.41
C ARG A 260 12.24 -6.30 -3.78
N PRO A 261 11.13 -6.68 -4.42
CA PRO A 261 10.97 -8.03 -4.97
C PRO A 261 12.02 -8.35 -6.05
N THR A 262 12.62 -9.54 -6.01
CA THR A 262 13.78 -9.91 -6.86
C THR A 262 13.40 -10.58 -8.18
N ASP A 263 12.20 -11.17 -8.29
CA ASP A 263 11.85 -12.06 -9.41
C ASP A 263 11.19 -11.33 -10.60
N TYR A 264 11.20 -9.99 -10.58
CA TYR A 264 10.53 -9.12 -11.56
C TYR A 264 11.49 -8.29 -12.39
N ASP A 265 12.78 -8.50 -12.20
CA ASP A 265 13.75 -7.98 -13.16
C ASP A 265 13.50 -8.75 -14.45
N LEU A 266 12.88 -8.08 -15.43
CA LEU A 266 12.96 -8.52 -16.81
C LEU A 266 14.45 -8.79 -17.03
N ALA A 267 14.80 -10.05 -17.31
CA ALA A 267 16.15 -10.40 -17.75
C ALA A 267 16.52 -9.31 -18.75
N PRO A 268 17.65 -8.62 -18.60
CA PRO A 268 17.97 -7.52 -19.50
C PRO A 268 17.86 -8.12 -20.90
N GLU A 269 16.79 -7.78 -21.61
CA GLU A 269 16.72 -7.93 -23.04
C GLU A 269 17.92 -7.12 -23.46
N THR A 270 19.00 -7.84 -23.79
CA THR A 270 20.28 -7.38 -24.29
C THR A 270 20.53 -5.93 -23.98
N GLU A 271 21.48 -5.65 -23.06
CA GLU A 271 22.16 -4.36 -22.86
C GLU A 271 21.62 -3.29 -23.78
N ASP A 272 21.16 -2.16 -23.24
CA ASP A 272 21.15 -0.87 -23.93
C ASP A 272 22.47 -0.70 -24.72
N GLN A 273 22.58 -1.34 -25.89
CA GLN A 273 23.07 -0.74 -27.08
C GLN A 273 22.07 0.38 -27.21
N VAL A 274 22.46 1.51 -26.63
CA VAL A 274 22.45 2.74 -27.37
C VAL A 274 22.88 2.36 -28.78
N VAL A 275 21.91 1.99 -29.61
CA VAL A 275 22.02 2.06 -31.04
C VAL A 275 22.14 3.55 -31.23
N ILE A 276 23.38 4.03 -31.09
CA ILE A 276 23.84 5.17 -31.83
C ILE A 276 23.56 4.71 -33.25
N HIS A 277 22.39 5.08 -33.78
CA HIS A 277 22.20 5.09 -35.20
C HIS A 277 23.39 5.89 -35.68
N ASP A 278 24.35 5.23 -36.32
CA ASP A 278 25.26 5.91 -37.22
C ASP A 278 24.32 6.62 -38.18
N GLY A 279 24.04 7.90 -37.88
CA GLY A 279 23.18 8.73 -38.68
C GLY A 279 23.68 8.62 -40.12
N PRO A 280 22.78 8.69 -41.11
CA PRO A 280 23.06 8.31 -42.50
C PRO A 280 24.46 8.77 -42.91
N THR A 281 25.32 7.80 -43.24
CA THR A 281 26.76 7.99 -43.49
C THR A 281 27.03 8.96 -44.65
N THR A 282 26.01 9.26 -45.44
CA THR A 282 26.03 10.22 -46.54
C THR A 282 25.19 11.45 -46.19
N ARG A 283 25.86 12.57 -45.89
CA ARG A 283 25.24 13.90 -45.85
C ARG A 283 25.41 14.56 -47.21
N THR A 284 24.33 15.04 -47.81
CA THR A 284 24.43 15.85 -49.03
C THR A 284 24.70 17.30 -48.65
N THR A 285 25.80 17.87 -49.11
CA THR A 285 26.13 19.30 -48.94
C THR A 285 25.45 20.14 -50.01
N CYS A 286 25.03 21.35 -49.64
CA CYS A 286 24.51 22.33 -50.60
C CYS A 286 25.54 22.61 -51.70
N ALA A 287 25.12 22.62 -52.97
CA ALA A 287 25.96 22.86 -54.13
C ALA A 287 26.57 24.28 -54.21
N THR A 288 26.15 25.20 -53.34
CA THR A 288 26.72 26.56 -53.30
C THR A 288 28.08 26.53 -52.59
N PRO A 289 29.19 26.96 -53.22
CA PRO A 289 30.56 26.83 -52.69
C PRO A 289 30.81 27.46 -51.30
N SER A 290 29.97 28.41 -50.87
CA SER A 290 30.06 29.09 -49.58
C SER A 290 29.00 28.68 -48.56
N CYS A 291 28.16 27.69 -48.88
CA CYS A 291 27.06 27.26 -48.01
C CYS A 291 27.40 25.95 -47.30
N SER A 292 27.40 25.97 -45.97
CA SER A 292 27.67 24.79 -45.13
C SER A 292 26.41 23.99 -44.75
N ASN A 293 25.24 24.33 -45.31
CA ASN A 293 24.01 23.58 -45.00
C ASN A 293 24.07 22.17 -45.61
N THR A 294 23.74 21.18 -44.78
CA THR A 294 23.72 19.75 -45.14
C THR A 294 22.33 19.16 -44.96
N SER A 295 21.99 18.15 -45.75
CA SER A 295 20.80 17.33 -45.54
C SER A 295 21.18 15.87 -45.26
N VAL A 296 20.39 15.23 -44.41
CA VAL A 296 20.45 13.78 -44.12
C VAL A 296 19.74 12.95 -45.20
N ILE A 297 19.01 13.60 -46.11
CA ILE A 297 18.40 12.97 -47.29
C ILE A 297 19.38 13.06 -48.46
N ALA A 298 19.56 11.95 -49.18
CA ALA A 298 20.37 11.92 -50.39
C ALA A 298 19.70 12.76 -51.49
N TYR A 299 20.40 13.78 -51.98
CA TYR A 299 19.99 14.57 -53.14
C TYR A 299 21.08 14.53 -54.23
N PRO A 300 20.76 14.89 -55.49
CA PRO A 300 21.78 15.06 -56.53
C PRO A 300 22.79 16.16 -56.17
N ASP A 301 23.98 16.13 -56.78
CA ASP A 301 25.06 17.12 -56.59
C ASP A 301 24.66 18.57 -56.91
N THR A 302 23.51 18.77 -57.57
CA THR A 302 22.93 20.09 -57.89
C THR A 302 21.98 20.61 -56.82
N TRP A 303 21.88 19.93 -55.68
CA TRP A 303 20.95 20.31 -54.62
C TRP A 303 21.33 21.63 -53.95
N LEU A 304 20.34 22.52 -53.82
CA LEU A 304 20.46 23.76 -53.09
C LEU A 304 19.61 23.70 -51.83
N CYS A 305 20.21 24.07 -50.69
CA CYS A 305 19.46 24.27 -49.46
C CYS A 305 18.40 25.37 -49.64
N TRP A 306 17.42 25.41 -48.74
CA TRP A 306 16.30 26.36 -48.83
C TRP A 306 16.75 27.84 -48.92
N GLN A 307 17.86 28.20 -48.24
CA GLN A 307 18.42 29.55 -48.27
C GLN A 307 19.03 29.88 -49.63
N CYS A 308 19.88 28.99 -50.17
CA CYS A 308 20.50 29.18 -51.47
C CYS A 308 19.45 29.18 -52.59
N LYS A 309 18.45 28.30 -52.54
CA LYS A 309 17.34 28.27 -53.48
C LYS A 309 16.54 29.58 -53.46
N LYS A 310 16.35 30.19 -52.28
CA LYS A 310 15.70 31.51 -52.14
C LYS A 310 16.56 32.62 -52.76
N LEU A 311 17.86 32.60 -52.54
CA LEU A 311 18.80 33.58 -53.09
C LEU A 311 18.91 33.47 -54.62
N GLU A 312 18.95 32.25 -55.15
CA GLU A 312 18.95 31.98 -56.59
C GLU A 312 17.69 32.51 -57.27
N ARG A 313 16.51 32.23 -56.70
CA ARG A 313 15.25 32.80 -57.17
C ARG A 313 15.27 34.33 -57.16
N TYR A 314 15.88 34.95 -56.16
CA TYR A 314 16.03 36.40 -56.11
C TYR A 314 16.97 36.93 -57.20
N ARG A 315 18.14 36.30 -57.40
CA ARG A 315 19.08 36.63 -58.48
C ARG A 315 18.43 36.48 -59.86
N GLN A 316 17.68 35.40 -60.09
CA GLN A 316 16.93 35.18 -61.33
C GLN A 316 15.91 36.29 -61.55
N ARG A 317 15.11 36.66 -60.54
CA ARG A 317 14.16 37.78 -60.68
C ARG A 317 14.85 39.10 -61.02
N ILE A 318 15.97 39.40 -60.38
CA ILE A 318 16.77 40.59 -60.69
C ILE A 318 17.30 40.51 -62.11
N HIS A 319 17.90 39.40 -62.51
CA HIS A 319 18.44 39.21 -63.85
C HIS A 319 17.35 39.33 -64.93
N THR A 320 16.20 38.70 -64.75
CA THR A 320 15.05 38.84 -65.66
C THR A 320 14.61 40.30 -65.77
N ARG A 321 14.66 41.06 -64.68
CA ARG A 321 14.35 42.51 -64.68
C ARG A 321 15.39 43.35 -65.43
N TRP A 322 16.66 42.93 -65.46
CA TRP A 322 17.71 43.60 -66.23
C TRP A 322 17.69 43.22 -67.71
N VAL A 323 17.37 41.97 -68.04
CA VAL A 323 17.30 41.48 -69.43
C VAL A 323 16.02 41.93 -70.11
N ASN A 324 14.91 42.01 -69.37
CA ASN A 324 13.64 42.55 -69.83
C ASN A 324 13.30 43.79 -68.99
N PRO A 325 14.03 44.92 -69.18
CA PRO A 325 13.66 46.16 -68.52
C PRO A 325 12.23 46.50 -68.94
N PRO A 326 11.35 46.90 -68.00
CA PRO A 326 10.01 47.33 -68.38
C PRO A 326 10.14 48.49 -69.37
N ASP A 327 9.45 48.39 -70.51
CA ASP A 327 9.39 49.44 -71.53
C ASP A 327 9.14 50.79 -70.84
N GLN A 328 10.17 51.63 -70.80
CA GLN A 328 10.01 53.04 -70.51
C GLN A 328 9.44 53.69 -71.77
N SER A 329 8.12 53.56 -71.95
CA SER A 329 7.39 54.46 -72.84
C SER A 329 7.37 55.84 -72.19
N PRO A 330 7.68 56.91 -72.95
CA PRO A 330 7.76 58.28 -72.44
C PRO A 330 6.42 58.84 -71.94
#